data_AF-A0A383ULH5-F1
#
_entry.id   AF-A0A383ULH5-F1
#
_cell.length_a   1.000
_cell.length_b   1.000
_cell.length_c   1.000
_cell.angle_alpha   90.00
_cell.angle_beta   90.00
_cell.angle_gamma   90.00
#
_symmetry.space_group_name_H-M   'P 1'
#
loop_
_entity.id
_entity.type
_entity.pdbx_description
1 polymer ?
#
loop_
_entity_poly.entity_id
_entity_poly.type
_entity_poly.pdbx_seq_one_letter_code
_entity_poly.pdbx_strand_id
1 'polypeptide(L)'
;MKLYLDKNEMAPSTRSSGCINPDVNPALPAEITLRDIMTEIRKITAQQDKQSSDIAALATRMDAIDYKFNQLSISPDPQTQDHPKKPVQHGTSGFQTTAPKPDICATRDTLTIPGLQSTWDPNKGPFRAPPISPGPRTKKNLLCLSEPMVDRSDRENWSSYNNNSQYIQWLWKYWCELVTESDLDRNILDVRNSSKPFRPGLKPLSITNDVENLMHLREIQSALVQEGSYYYLWPQRVCHLFQGDFKQVNAFCKTHHPTWPMTIEAVLQILSLSNNLRSPVDAFVAFRSGPLPNESTAQFLRRFEQAFHRMPSRERIEREVECTIEYTLQTHASMVWNSLVQQNNAFPLHNALSIAWTIAEKQQNWMAQLSSRPIDREFLPMYRDPLRDPDTHPPPNSKFYA
;
A
#
# COMPACT_ATOMS: atom_id res chain seq x y z
N MET A 1 14.10 -40.64 32.99
CA MET A 1 14.59 -39.49 33.77
C MET A 1 13.38 -38.62 34.09
N LYS A 2 12.79 -38.81 35.29
CA LYS A 2 11.61 -38.10 35.79
C LYS A 2 12.08 -36.84 36.52
N LEU A 3 11.50 -35.68 36.22
CA LEU A 3 11.46 -34.57 37.18
C LEU A 3 10.03 -34.06 37.29
N TYR A 4 9.56 -34.09 38.53
CA TYR A 4 8.26 -33.69 39.04
C TYR A 4 8.28 -32.19 39.40
N LEU A 5 7.10 -31.58 39.27
CA LEU A 5 6.49 -30.48 40.05
C LEU A 5 7.37 -29.63 40.97
N ASP A 6 7.19 -28.30 40.91
CA ASP A 6 6.56 -27.64 42.06
C ASP A 6 5.76 -26.38 41.70
N LYS A 7 4.59 -26.26 42.33
CA LYS A 7 3.66 -25.11 42.31
C LYS A 7 3.81 -24.42 43.65
N ASN A 8 4.01 -23.11 43.68
CA ASN A 8 3.75 -22.34 44.90
C ASN A 8 2.84 -21.14 44.62
N GLU A 9 1.59 -21.30 45.07
CA GLU A 9 0.66 -20.24 45.45
C GLU A 9 1.28 -19.35 46.53
N MET A 10 1.18 -18.03 46.36
CA MET A 10 1.35 -17.09 47.45
C MET A 10 0.04 -16.33 47.68
N ALA A 11 -0.61 -16.63 48.79
CA ALA A 11 -1.64 -15.80 49.41
C ALA A 11 -0.98 -14.64 50.18
N PRO A 12 -1.57 -13.43 50.22
CA PRO A 12 -1.05 -12.36 51.04
C PRO A 12 -1.62 -12.43 52.46
N SER A 13 -0.71 -12.57 53.43
CA SER A 13 -0.99 -12.47 54.87
C SER A 13 -1.05 -11.01 55.30
N THR A 14 -2.16 -10.66 55.96
CA THR A 14 -2.37 -9.43 56.71
C THR A 14 -1.31 -9.24 57.79
N ARG A 15 -0.68 -8.04 57.86
CA ARG A 15 -0.15 -7.53 59.13
C ARG A 15 -0.22 -6.00 59.20
N SER A 16 -1.07 -5.58 60.11
CA SER A 16 -1.19 -4.26 60.72
C SER A 16 0.15 -3.71 61.21
N SER A 17 0.46 -2.45 60.86
CA SER A 17 1.31 -1.58 61.66
C SER A 17 0.81 -0.14 61.49
N GLY A 18 0.33 0.44 62.58
CA GLY A 18 -0.16 1.81 62.60
C GLY A 18 0.99 2.81 62.66
N CYS A 19 0.90 3.83 61.81
CA CYS A 19 1.54 5.12 62.03
C CYS A 19 0.48 6.20 61.82
N ILE A 20 0.11 6.84 62.92
CA ILE A 20 -0.69 8.06 62.97
C ILE A 20 0.22 9.20 62.46
N ASN A 21 -0.12 9.81 61.34
CA ASN A 21 0.37 11.12 60.95
C ASN A 21 -0.84 12.07 60.82
N PRO A 22 -0.83 13.24 61.49
CA PRO A 22 -1.90 14.21 61.40
C PRO A 22 -1.73 15.11 60.16
N ASP A 23 -2.86 15.57 59.63
CA ASP A 23 -3.04 16.77 58.81
C ASP A 23 -2.13 16.96 57.59
N VAL A 24 -2.56 16.41 56.45
CA VAL A 24 -2.25 16.99 55.13
C VAL A 24 -3.57 17.42 54.49
N ASN A 25 -3.88 18.70 54.63
CA ASN A 25 -4.88 19.38 53.83
C ASN A 25 -4.55 19.20 52.35
N PRO A 26 -5.45 18.67 51.50
CA PRO A 26 -5.25 18.70 50.06
C PRO A 26 -5.34 20.17 49.61
N ALA A 27 -4.19 20.76 49.30
CA ALA A 27 -4.13 22.08 48.68
C ALA A 27 -4.96 22.02 47.39
N LEU A 28 -6.05 22.78 47.36
CA LEU A 28 -6.86 23.00 46.17
C LEU A 28 -5.92 23.41 45.02
N PRO A 29 -6.06 22.82 43.82
CA PRO A 29 -5.25 23.21 42.67
C PRO A 29 -5.43 24.70 42.44
N ALA A 30 -4.32 25.44 42.39
CA ALA A 30 -4.33 26.87 42.13
C ALA A 30 -5.15 27.17 40.87
N GLU A 31 -6.17 28.01 40.99
CA GLU A 31 -6.97 28.45 39.85
C GLU A 31 -6.04 29.05 38.80
N ILE A 32 -6.01 28.43 37.62
CA ILE A 32 -5.27 28.93 36.46
C ILE A 32 -5.85 30.30 36.13
N THR A 33 -5.04 31.34 36.29
CA THR A 33 -5.51 32.70 36.06
C THR A 33 -5.43 33.04 34.58
N LEU A 34 -6.25 34.00 34.14
CA LEU A 34 -6.18 34.55 32.78
C LEU A 34 -4.77 35.07 32.43
N ARG A 35 -4.01 35.54 33.43
CA ARG A 35 -2.62 35.98 33.27
C ARG A 35 -1.70 34.82 32.88
N ASP A 36 -1.90 33.64 33.45
CA ASP A 36 -1.11 32.44 33.14
C ASP A 36 -1.36 31.99 31.69
N ILE A 37 -2.63 31.99 31.27
CA ILE A 37 -3.04 31.68 29.89
C ILE A 37 -2.40 32.66 28.90
N MET A 38 -2.49 33.97 29.16
CA MET A 38 -1.91 34.99 28.29
C MET A 38 -0.38 34.91 28.22
N THR A 39 0.27 34.47 29.29
CA THR A 39 1.72 34.28 29.33
C THR A 39 2.13 33.10 28.46
N GLU A 40 1.39 31.99 28.52
CA GLU A 40 1.67 30.85 27.65
C GLU A 40 1.38 31.11 26.17
N ILE A 41 0.30 31.84 25.86
CA ILE A 41 0.03 32.26 24.47
C ILE A 41 1.22 33.05 23.90
N ARG A 42 1.78 34.01 24.66
CA ARG A 42 2.95 34.78 24.21
C ARG A 42 4.18 33.91 23.99
N LYS A 43 4.42 32.91 24.85
CA LYS A 43 5.52 31.96 24.66
C LYS A 43 5.34 31.14 23.39
N ILE A 44 4.11 30.67 23.12
CA ILE A 44 3.78 29.93 21.90
C ILE A 44 4.00 30.80 20.66
N THR A 45 3.54 32.06 20.67
CA THR A 45 3.74 33.00 19.56
C THR A 45 5.23 33.25 19.30
N ALA A 46 6.02 33.53 20.35
CA ALA A 46 7.46 33.74 20.20
C ALA A 46 8.19 32.49 19.64
N GLN A 47 7.72 31.29 20.02
CA GLN A 47 8.25 30.05 19.48
C GLN A 47 7.89 29.86 18.00
N GLN A 48 6.67 30.22 17.60
CA GLN A 48 6.23 30.19 16.18
C GLN A 48 7.02 31.17 15.31
N ASP A 49 7.30 32.38 15.80
CA ASP A 49 8.11 33.37 15.09
C ASP A 49 9.54 32.86 14.88
N LYS A 50 10.12 32.23 15.90
CA LYS A 50 11.44 31.59 15.80
C LYS A 50 11.46 30.47 14.75
N GLN A 51 10.47 29.57 14.78
CA GLN A 51 10.36 28.49 13.79
C GLN A 51 10.18 29.03 12.36
N SER A 52 9.39 30.09 12.19
CA SER A 52 9.19 30.73 10.89
C SER A 52 10.48 31.33 10.34
N SER A 53 11.28 31.96 11.21
CA SER A 53 12.62 32.46 10.86
C SER A 53 13.57 31.33 10.44
N ASP A 54 13.59 30.21 11.17
CA ASP A 54 14.43 29.06 10.85
C ASP A 54 14.05 28.42 9.49
N ILE A 55 12.74 28.35 9.18
CA ILE A 55 12.25 27.88 7.88
C ILE A 55 12.69 28.81 6.74
N ALA A 56 12.60 30.13 6.93
CA ALA A 56 13.05 31.11 5.92
C ALA A 56 14.57 31.02 5.67
N ALA A 57 15.36 30.81 6.74
CA ALA A 57 16.80 30.58 6.63
C ALA A 57 17.12 29.29 5.86
N LEU A 58 16.35 28.22 6.07
CA LEU A 58 16.50 26.96 5.34
C LEU A 58 16.17 27.12 3.84
N ALA A 59 15.09 27.83 3.51
CA ALA A 59 14.72 28.11 2.12
C ALA A 59 15.84 28.85 1.38
N THR A 60 16.41 29.88 2.01
CA THR A 60 17.55 30.65 1.46
C THR A 60 18.78 29.75 1.21
N ARG A 61 19.03 28.76 2.08
CA ARG A 61 20.13 27.79 1.88
C ARG A 61 19.86 26.83 0.73
N MET A 62 18.61 26.41 0.53
CA MET A 62 18.24 25.56 -0.61
C MET A 62 18.43 26.31 -1.94
N ASP A 63 18.00 27.57 -2.02
CA ASP A 63 18.20 28.40 -3.21
C ASP A 63 19.69 28.57 -3.56
N ALA A 64 20.55 28.73 -2.54
CA ALA A 64 22.00 28.82 -2.73
C ALA A 64 22.63 27.51 -3.24
N ILE A 65 22.09 26.36 -2.84
CA ILE A 65 22.53 25.03 -3.32
C ILE A 65 22.12 24.84 -4.78
N ASP A 66 20.87 25.14 -5.13
CA ASP A 66 20.37 25.05 -6.50
C ASP A 66 21.17 25.96 -7.45
N TYR A 67 21.50 27.18 -7.00
CA TYR A 67 22.34 28.08 -7.78
C TYR A 67 23.75 27.50 -8.02
N LYS A 68 24.38 26.88 -7.00
CA LYS A 68 25.70 26.22 -7.18
C LYS A 68 25.63 25.00 -8.09
N PHE A 69 24.55 24.21 -8.00
CA PHE A 69 24.34 23.05 -8.85
C PHE A 69 24.22 23.46 -10.33
N ASN A 70 23.48 24.54 -10.60
CA ASN A 70 23.34 25.09 -11.95
C ASN A 70 24.67 25.62 -12.51
N GLN A 71 25.54 26.21 -11.67
CA GLN A 71 26.87 26.63 -12.13
C GLN A 71 27.79 25.46 -12.50
N LEU A 72 27.73 24.35 -11.76
CA LEU A 72 28.54 23.16 -12.05
C LEU A 72 28.10 22.47 -13.35
N SER A 73 26.85 22.67 -13.77
CA SER A 73 26.29 22.07 -14.98
C SER A 73 26.70 22.79 -16.28
N ILE A 74 27.37 23.95 -16.19
CA ILE A 74 27.77 24.78 -17.36
C ILE A 74 29.29 24.73 -17.59
N SER A 75 30.04 23.84 -16.92
CA SER A 75 31.48 23.71 -17.18
C SER A 75 31.72 23.16 -18.60
N PRO A 76 32.41 23.90 -19.49
CA PRO A 76 32.75 23.42 -20.82
C PRO A 76 33.86 22.37 -20.73
N ASP A 77 33.65 21.20 -21.35
CA ASP A 77 34.65 20.13 -21.48
C ASP A 77 35.99 20.68 -22.03
N PRO A 78 37.13 20.41 -21.37
CA PRO A 78 38.42 20.74 -21.94
C PRO A 78 38.73 19.78 -23.10
N GLN A 79 39.08 20.38 -24.23
CA GLN A 79 39.48 19.72 -25.46
C GLN A 79 40.58 18.67 -25.25
N THR A 80 40.39 17.58 -25.98
CA THR A 80 41.25 16.42 -26.16
C THR A 80 42.68 16.83 -26.56
N GLN A 81 43.68 16.46 -25.76
CA GLN A 81 45.09 16.55 -26.14
C GLN A 81 45.62 15.18 -26.56
N ASP A 82 46.17 15.17 -27.78
CA ASP A 82 46.94 14.14 -28.44
C ASP A 82 48.04 13.52 -27.58
N HIS A 83 48.20 12.19 -27.68
CA HIS A 83 49.50 11.54 -27.46
C HIS A 83 49.64 10.21 -28.25
N PRO A 84 50.89 9.74 -28.51
CA PRO A 84 51.29 9.31 -29.84
C PRO A 84 51.55 7.81 -30.00
N LYS A 85 51.57 7.40 -31.27
CA LYS A 85 51.94 6.10 -31.83
C LYS A 85 53.27 5.54 -31.32
N LYS A 86 53.32 4.22 -31.09
CA LYS A 86 54.51 3.35 -31.23
C LYS A 86 54.10 1.88 -31.51
N PRO A 87 55.01 1.01 -31.99
CA PRO A 87 54.78 0.30 -33.24
C PRO A 87 54.65 -1.23 -33.13
N VAL A 88 54.12 -1.77 -34.24
CA VAL A 88 54.18 -3.12 -34.80
C VAL A 88 55.27 -4.05 -34.24
N GLN A 89 54.86 -5.25 -33.81
CA GLN A 89 55.63 -6.48 -34.02
C GLN A 89 54.71 -7.63 -34.46
N HIS A 90 55.24 -8.38 -35.42
CA HIS A 90 54.68 -9.55 -36.10
C HIS A 90 54.50 -10.76 -35.18
N GLY A 91 53.49 -11.58 -35.47
CA GLY A 91 53.34 -12.95 -34.96
C GLY A 91 52.26 -13.70 -35.74
N THR A 92 52.67 -14.38 -36.81
CA THR A 92 51.85 -15.22 -37.69
C THR A 92 51.58 -16.58 -37.05
N SER A 93 50.33 -17.06 -37.11
CA SER A 93 49.87 -18.48 -37.16
C SER A 93 48.46 -18.51 -36.54
N GLY A 94 47.36 -18.78 -37.24
CA GLY A 94 47.18 -19.78 -38.28
C GLY A 94 46.22 -20.85 -37.77
N PHE A 95 44.94 -20.53 -37.60
CA PHE A 95 43.83 -21.51 -37.58
C PHE A 95 42.54 -20.82 -38.04
N GLN A 96 42.18 -21.07 -39.31
CA GLN A 96 40.86 -20.78 -39.84
C GLN A 96 39.89 -21.82 -39.29
N THR A 97 38.86 -21.37 -38.57
CA THR A 97 37.61 -22.11 -38.46
C THR A 97 36.50 -21.11 -38.76
N THR A 98 35.94 -21.23 -39.95
CA THR A 98 34.79 -20.48 -40.45
C THR A 98 33.55 -20.91 -39.67
N ALA A 99 33.18 -20.13 -38.65
CA ALA A 99 31.88 -20.23 -38.00
C ALA A 99 30.86 -19.39 -38.80
N PRO A 100 29.70 -19.96 -39.19
CA PRO A 100 28.69 -19.22 -39.93
C PRO A 100 28.00 -18.21 -39.02
N LYS A 101 27.95 -16.98 -39.52
CA LYS A 101 27.20 -15.83 -39.02
C LYS A 101 25.70 -16.19 -38.91
N PRO A 102 25.06 -16.18 -37.72
CA PRO A 102 23.61 -16.29 -37.66
C PRO A 102 23.00 -14.89 -37.81
N ASP A 103 22.94 -14.41 -39.05
CA ASP A 103 22.04 -13.32 -39.47
C ASP A 103 20.60 -13.87 -39.57
N ILE A 104 19.99 -14.23 -38.43
CA ILE A 104 18.55 -14.47 -38.33
C ILE A 104 18.07 -13.98 -36.96
N CYS A 105 18.02 -12.67 -36.76
CA CYS A 105 17.06 -12.10 -35.80
C CYS A 105 15.72 -12.03 -36.54
N ALA A 106 15.11 -13.19 -36.69
CA ALA A 106 13.73 -13.31 -37.12
C ALA A 106 12.87 -12.46 -36.20
N THR A 107 11.99 -11.68 -36.82
CA THR A 107 10.83 -11.00 -36.25
C THR A 107 10.01 -11.98 -35.42
N ARG A 108 10.42 -12.26 -34.19
CA ARG A 108 9.71 -13.14 -33.27
C ARG A 108 8.87 -12.30 -32.31
N ASP A 109 7.57 -12.50 -32.49
CA ASP A 109 6.48 -12.31 -31.54
C ASP A 109 6.51 -11.04 -30.69
N THR A 110 5.93 -10.00 -31.29
CA THR A 110 5.15 -9.03 -30.53
C THR A 110 4.19 -9.80 -29.63
N LEU A 111 4.31 -9.65 -28.31
CA LEU A 111 3.32 -10.13 -27.33
C LEU A 111 1.92 -9.66 -27.77
N THR A 112 1.18 -10.53 -28.44
CA THR A 112 -0.17 -10.25 -28.89
C THR A 112 -1.07 -11.04 -27.95
N ILE A 113 -1.62 -10.36 -26.94
CA ILE A 113 -2.70 -10.92 -26.10
C ILE A 113 -3.99 -10.68 -26.90
N PRO A 114 -4.66 -11.72 -27.44
CA PRO A 114 -5.85 -11.51 -28.26
C PRO A 114 -7.02 -10.99 -27.42
N GLY A 115 -7.66 -9.91 -27.86
CA GLY A 115 -9.03 -9.56 -27.44
C GLY A 115 -9.23 -8.41 -26.46
N LEU A 116 -8.21 -7.61 -26.11
CA LEU A 116 -8.38 -6.49 -25.17
C LEU A 116 -7.95 -5.16 -25.79
N GLN A 117 -8.93 -4.32 -26.14
CA GLN A 117 -8.70 -2.92 -26.51
C GLN A 117 -8.45 -2.06 -25.28
N SER A 118 -7.60 -1.05 -25.45
CA SER A 118 -7.07 -0.23 -24.37
C SER A 118 -8.01 0.85 -23.89
N THR A 119 -8.31 0.84 -22.59
CA THR A 119 -8.92 1.96 -21.86
C THR A 119 -7.87 2.92 -21.31
N TRP A 120 -6.60 2.78 -21.71
CA TRP A 120 -5.53 3.69 -21.33
C TRP A 120 -5.78 5.07 -21.97
N ASP A 121 -5.76 6.12 -21.15
CA ASP A 121 -5.78 7.50 -21.62
C ASP A 121 -4.52 7.76 -22.48
N PRO A 122 -4.67 7.98 -23.80
CA PRO A 122 -3.55 8.26 -24.69
C PRO A 122 -2.70 9.47 -24.24
N ASN A 123 -3.27 10.36 -23.43
CA ASN A 123 -2.60 11.56 -22.93
C ASN A 123 -1.55 11.27 -21.85
N LYS A 124 -1.56 10.09 -21.20
CA LYS A 124 -0.55 9.71 -20.20
C LYS A 124 0.71 9.08 -20.82
N GLY A 125 0.73 8.92 -22.15
CA GLY A 125 1.85 8.32 -22.88
C GLY A 125 1.96 6.80 -22.71
N PRO A 126 2.72 6.11 -23.56
CA PRO A 126 2.88 4.66 -23.46
C PRO A 126 3.62 4.26 -22.17
N PHE A 127 3.24 3.12 -21.56
CA PHE A 127 4.03 2.49 -20.49
C PHE A 127 5.42 2.16 -21.02
N ARG A 128 6.36 3.09 -20.79
CA ARG A 128 7.70 3.06 -21.36
C ARG A 128 8.70 3.46 -20.31
N ALA A 129 9.62 2.55 -19.99
CA ALA A 129 10.68 2.81 -19.06
C ALA A 129 11.66 3.90 -19.59
N PRO A 130 12.28 4.68 -18.69
CA PRO A 130 13.32 5.64 -19.07
C PRO A 130 14.44 5.01 -19.90
N PRO A 131 15.15 5.80 -20.73
CA PRO A 131 16.39 5.33 -21.35
C PRO A 131 17.33 4.75 -20.29
N ILE A 132 18.09 3.70 -20.64
CA ILE A 132 19.10 3.09 -19.75
C ILE A 132 18.48 2.37 -18.52
N SER A 133 17.18 2.04 -18.56
CA SER A 133 16.57 1.19 -17.51
C SER A 133 17.15 -0.24 -17.51
N PRO A 134 17.27 -0.90 -16.35
CA PRO A 134 17.93 -2.20 -16.23
C PRO A 134 17.17 -3.33 -16.92
N GLY A 135 17.83 -4.46 -17.16
CA GLY A 135 17.21 -5.67 -17.72
C GLY A 135 17.23 -5.76 -19.24
N PRO A 136 16.80 -6.90 -19.79
CA PRO A 136 16.64 -7.07 -21.23
C PRO A 136 15.49 -6.19 -21.74
N ARG A 137 15.75 -5.38 -22.76
CA ARG A 137 14.78 -4.40 -23.28
C ARG A 137 14.50 -4.62 -24.76
N THR A 138 13.23 -4.48 -25.12
CA THR A 138 12.80 -4.36 -26.52
C THR A 138 13.15 -2.97 -27.08
N LYS A 139 13.02 -2.78 -28.40
CA LYS A 139 13.17 -1.47 -29.07
C LYS A 139 12.23 -0.38 -28.52
N LYS A 140 11.13 -0.77 -27.86
CA LYS A 140 10.18 0.15 -27.22
C LYS A 140 10.52 0.44 -25.75
N ASN A 141 11.67 -0.02 -25.23
CA ASN A 141 12.06 0.00 -23.82
C ASN A 141 11.16 -0.82 -22.88
N LEU A 142 10.33 -1.73 -23.42
CA LEU A 142 9.62 -2.72 -22.59
C LEU A 142 10.57 -3.81 -22.12
N LEU A 143 10.36 -4.31 -20.91
CA LEU A 143 11.10 -5.43 -20.37
C LEU A 143 10.78 -6.70 -21.16
N CYS A 144 11.82 -7.41 -21.62
CA CYS A 144 11.67 -8.65 -22.36
C CYS A 144 11.58 -9.83 -21.38
N LEU A 145 10.38 -10.39 -21.23
CA LEU A 145 10.12 -11.47 -20.26
C LEU A 145 10.44 -12.87 -20.80
N SER A 146 10.68 -13.00 -22.11
CA SER A 146 10.78 -14.29 -22.81
C SER A 146 12.16 -14.58 -23.38
N GLU A 147 13.11 -13.65 -23.33
CA GLU A 147 14.44 -13.83 -23.92
C GLU A 147 15.28 -14.81 -23.10
N PRO A 148 15.67 -15.98 -23.62
CA PRO A 148 16.22 -17.04 -22.77
C PRO A 148 17.67 -16.82 -22.31
N MET A 149 18.39 -15.80 -22.79
CA MET A 149 19.81 -15.60 -22.43
C MET A 149 20.21 -14.13 -22.47
N VAL A 150 20.15 -13.50 -21.30
CA VAL A 150 20.91 -12.26 -21.05
C VAL A 150 22.28 -12.66 -20.53
N ASP A 151 23.33 -12.05 -21.08
CA ASP A 151 24.70 -12.26 -20.62
C ASP A 151 24.78 -12.00 -19.11
N ARG A 152 25.57 -12.81 -18.42
CA ARG A 152 25.75 -12.71 -16.97
C ARG A 152 26.39 -11.37 -16.61
N SER A 153 27.28 -10.87 -17.46
CA SER A 153 27.96 -9.57 -17.30
C SER A 153 26.97 -8.40 -17.22
N ASP A 154 25.94 -8.39 -18.08
CA ASP A 154 24.90 -7.36 -18.09
C ASP A 154 24.09 -7.30 -16.79
N ARG A 155 24.02 -8.41 -16.05
CA ARG A 155 23.26 -8.50 -14.78
C ARG A 155 23.96 -7.84 -13.61
N GLU A 156 25.29 -7.73 -13.65
CA GLU A 156 26.09 -7.20 -12.54
C GLU A 156 25.70 -5.75 -12.20
N ASN A 157 25.25 -5.01 -13.21
CA ASN A 157 24.88 -3.61 -13.05
C ASN A 157 23.40 -3.40 -12.67
N TRP A 158 22.54 -4.42 -12.69
CA TRP A 158 21.09 -4.22 -12.45
C TRP A 158 20.79 -3.70 -11.05
N SER A 159 21.53 -4.14 -10.04
CA SER A 159 21.35 -3.70 -8.65
C SER A 159 21.69 -2.23 -8.45
N SER A 160 22.57 -1.65 -9.29
CA SER A 160 22.93 -0.23 -9.20
C SER A 160 21.73 0.71 -9.43
N TYR A 161 20.70 0.22 -10.14
CA TYR A 161 19.47 0.97 -10.40
C TYR A 161 18.47 0.92 -9.25
N ASN A 162 18.71 0.13 -8.20
CA ASN A 162 17.77 -0.01 -7.07
C ASN A 162 17.67 1.26 -6.21
N ASN A 163 18.64 2.19 -6.29
CA ASN A 163 18.73 3.33 -5.38
C ASN A 163 18.42 4.65 -6.09
N ASN A 164 17.23 5.19 -5.83
CA ASN A 164 16.78 6.53 -6.26
C ASN A 164 17.12 6.91 -7.71
N SER A 165 17.11 5.92 -8.61
CA SER A 165 17.36 6.14 -10.03
C SER A 165 16.11 6.72 -10.72
N GLN A 166 16.28 7.30 -11.90
CA GLN A 166 15.12 7.71 -12.73
C GLN A 166 14.16 6.55 -13.00
N TYR A 167 14.68 5.32 -13.04
CA TYR A 167 13.89 4.10 -13.19
C TYR A 167 12.99 3.84 -11.98
N ILE A 168 13.50 3.98 -10.75
CA ILE A 168 12.68 3.85 -9.54
C ILE A 168 11.64 4.97 -9.45
N GLN A 169 12.04 6.22 -9.73
CA GLN A 169 11.11 7.35 -9.75
C GLN A 169 10.00 7.15 -10.80
N TRP A 170 10.31 6.55 -11.94
CA TRP A 170 9.33 6.18 -12.94
C TRP A 170 8.38 5.08 -12.45
N LEU A 171 8.89 4.02 -11.80
CA LEU A 171 8.04 2.97 -11.21
C LEU A 171 7.09 3.52 -10.15
N TRP A 172 7.56 4.45 -9.30
CA TRP A 172 6.72 5.08 -8.28
C TRP A 172 5.55 5.90 -8.85
N LYS A 173 5.60 6.32 -10.12
CA LYS A 173 4.45 6.96 -10.79
C LYS A 173 3.29 5.98 -10.99
N TYR A 174 3.59 4.70 -11.15
CA TYR A 174 2.57 3.65 -11.37
C TYR A 174 2.25 2.91 -10.08
N TRP A 175 3.23 2.73 -9.20
CA TRP A 175 3.06 2.05 -7.93
C TRP A 175 3.96 2.67 -6.86
N CYS A 176 3.45 3.69 -6.16
CA CYS A 176 4.20 4.44 -5.15
C CYS A 176 4.53 3.63 -3.88
N GLU A 177 3.97 2.42 -3.75
CA GLU A 177 4.18 1.55 -2.59
C GLU A 177 5.40 0.64 -2.78
N LEU A 178 6.08 0.70 -3.93
CA LEU A 178 7.34 0.01 -4.17
C LEU A 178 8.34 0.32 -3.06
N VAL A 179 8.79 -0.73 -2.36
CA VAL A 179 9.87 -0.68 -1.38
C VAL A 179 11.18 -0.96 -2.11
N THR A 180 12.17 -0.11 -1.87
CA THR A 180 13.53 -0.23 -2.38
C THR A 180 14.45 -0.86 -1.34
N GLU A 181 15.66 -1.25 -1.75
CA GLU A 181 16.64 -1.83 -0.83
C GLU A 181 17.04 -0.85 0.28
N SER A 182 17.07 0.45 -0.02
CA SER A 182 17.39 1.50 0.96
C SER A 182 16.33 1.70 2.04
N ASP A 183 15.09 1.23 1.81
CA ASP A 183 13.99 1.36 2.77
C ASP A 183 14.00 0.24 3.83
N LEU A 184 14.87 -0.77 3.66
CA LEU A 184 14.96 -1.90 4.57
C LEU A 184 15.95 -1.62 5.71
N ASP A 185 15.53 -1.91 6.94
CA ASP A 185 16.45 -1.96 8.07
C ASP A 185 17.35 -3.19 7.93
N ARG A 186 18.66 -2.96 7.79
CA ARG A 186 19.64 -4.05 7.64
C ARG A 186 19.74 -4.91 8.90
N ASN A 187 19.37 -4.39 10.07
CA ASN A 187 19.46 -5.11 11.34
C ASN A 187 18.40 -6.20 11.49
N ILE A 188 17.29 -6.12 10.73
CA ILE A 188 16.23 -7.13 10.76
C ILE A 188 16.41 -8.21 9.69
N LEU A 189 17.43 -8.10 8.82
CA LEU A 189 17.69 -9.06 7.76
C LEU A 189 18.42 -10.31 8.32
N ASP A 190 17.88 -11.49 8.06
CA ASP A 190 18.49 -12.76 8.48
C ASP A 190 18.57 -13.75 7.31
N VAL A 191 19.76 -14.31 7.07
CA VAL A 191 20.02 -15.29 5.99
C VAL A 191 19.15 -16.53 6.18
N ARG A 192 18.88 -16.90 7.43
CA ARG A 192 18.04 -18.05 7.77
C ARG A 192 16.61 -17.89 7.31
N ASN A 193 16.15 -16.66 7.06
CA ASN A 193 14.81 -16.44 6.56
C ASN A 193 14.68 -16.84 5.09
N SER A 194 15.75 -16.92 4.30
CA SER A 194 15.72 -17.23 2.85
C SER A 194 14.91 -18.46 2.45
N SER A 195 14.83 -19.48 3.30
CA SER A 195 14.08 -20.72 3.07
C SER A 195 12.80 -20.85 3.91
N LYS A 196 12.48 -19.84 4.73
CA LYS A 196 11.30 -19.86 5.59
C LYS A 196 10.03 -19.77 4.73
N PRO A 197 9.03 -20.63 4.92
CA PRO A 197 7.77 -20.52 4.20
C PRO A 197 7.07 -19.21 4.56
N PHE A 198 6.39 -18.62 3.58
CA PHE A 198 5.55 -17.46 3.83
C PHE A 198 4.44 -17.79 4.82
N ARG A 199 3.98 -16.78 5.56
CA ARG A 199 2.74 -16.90 6.32
C ARG A 199 1.61 -17.35 5.37
N PRO A 200 0.75 -18.30 5.80
CA PRO A 200 -0.37 -18.73 4.99
C PRO A 200 -1.31 -17.54 4.72
N GLY A 201 -1.91 -17.49 3.54
CA GLY A 201 -2.90 -16.48 3.17
C GLY A 201 -2.48 -15.47 2.10
N LEU A 202 -1.23 -15.51 1.61
CA LEU A 202 -0.86 -14.70 0.44
C LEU A 202 -1.62 -15.19 -0.80
N LYS A 203 -2.37 -14.29 -1.42
CA LYS A 203 -3.09 -14.58 -2.66
C LYS A 203 -2.15 -14.50 -3.86
N PRO A 204 -2.17 -15.49 -4.78
CA PRO A 204 -1.40 -15.42 -6.00
C PRO A 204 -2.00 -14.40 -6.98
N LEU A 205 -1.15 -13.73 -7.76
CA LEU A 205 -1.58 -12.93 -8.91
C LEU A 205 -1.82 -13.89 -10.08
N SER A 206 -3.05 -13.98 -10.55
CA SER A 206 -3.44 -14.98 -11.55
C SER A 206 -4.20 -14.43 -12.76
N ILE A 207 -5.07 -13.44 -12.57
CA ILE A 207 -5.93 -12.89 -13.64
C ILE A 207 -5.71 -11.39 -13.72
N THR A 208 -5.47 -10.84 -14.91
CA THR A 208 -5.15 -9.40 -15.04
C THR A 208 -6.31 -8.47 -14.72
N ASN A 209 -7.55 -8.92 -14.90
CA ASN A 209 -8.75 -8.11 -14.66
C ASN A 209 -9.13 -7.96 -13.17
N ASP A 210 -8.41 -8.62 -12.28
CA ASP A 210 -8.59 -8.47 -10.84
C ASP A 210 -8.15 -7.07 -10.40
N VAL A 211 -9.09 -6.29 -9.89
CA VAL A 211 -8.87 -4.92 -9.40
C VAL A 211 -8.01 -4.89 -8.14
N GLU A 212 -7.88 -6.02 -7.43
CA GLU A 212 -7.06 -6.17 -6.23
C GLU A 212 -5.62 -6.59 -6.54
N ASN A 213 -5.20 -6.71 -7.80
CA ASN A 213 -3.85 -7.17 -8.16
C ASN A 213 -2.72 -6.35 -7.49
N LEU A 214 -2.82 -5.01 -7.47
CA LEU A 214 -1.83 -4.16 -6.79
C LEU A 214 -1.89 -4.30 -5.26
N MET A 215 -3.07 -4.59 -4.71
CA MET A 215 -3.25 -4.89 -3.29
C MET A 215 -2.55 -6.19 -2.90
N HIS A 216 -2.76 -7.27 -3.65
CA HIS A 216 -2.07 -8.54 -3.43
C HIS A 216 -0.55 -8.38 -3.56
N LEU A 217 -0.08 -7.59 -4.55
CA LEU A 217 1.34 -7.31 -4.72
C LEU A 217 1.96 -6.58 -3.51
N ARG A 218 1.21 -5.65 -2.90
CA ARG A 218 1.60 -4.98 -1.66
C ARG A 218 1.65 -5.95 -0.48
N GLU A 219 0.67 -6.85 -0.34
CA GLU A 219 0.67 -7.86 0.73
C GLU A 219 1.88 -8.79 0.62
N ILE A 220 2.22 -9.22 -0.60
CA ILE A 220 3.43 -9.99 -0.89
C ILE A 220 4.69 -9.22 -0.44
N GLN A 221 4.80 -7.95 -0.83
CA GLN A 221 5.93 -7.11 -0.43
C GLN A 221 5.99 -6.93 1.10
N SER A 222 4.85 -6.72 1.75
CA SER A 222 4.79 -6.57 3.21
C SER A 222 5.24 -7.85 3.93
N ALA A 223 4.83 -9.02 3.43
CA ALA A 223 5.29 -10.30 3.96
C ALA A 223 6.82 -10.47 3.82
N LEU A 224 7.39 -10.10 2.66
CA LEU A 224 8.84 -10.11 2.44
C LEU A 224 9.61 -9.20 3.41
N VAL A 225 9.09 -7.99 3.67
CA VAL A 225 9.65 -7.04 4.64
C VAL A 225 9.58 -7.61 6.06
N GLN A 226 8.40 -8.08 6.47
CA GLN A 226 8.19 -8.64 7.82
C GLN A 226 9.04 -9.88 8.09
N GLU A 227 9.33 -10.66 7.05
CA GLU A 227 10.21 -11.81 7.14
C GLU A 227 11.68 -11.45 7.18
N GLY A 228 12.07 -10.19 6.97
CA GLY A 228 13.48 -9.79 7.03
C GLY A 228 14.35 -10.58 6.04
N SER A 229 13.84 -10.83 4.83
CA SER A 229 14.59 -11.54 3.80
C SER A 229 15.46 -10.56 3.02
N TYR A 230 16.67 -10.98 2.61
CA TYR A 230 17.51 -10.14 1.77
C TYR A 230 16.83 -9.76 0.46
N TYR A 231 16.90 -8.47 0.13
CA TYR A 231 16.19 -7.86 -1.00
C TYR A 231 16.44 -8.56 -2.35
N TYR A 232 17.69 -8.96 -2.60
CA TYR A 232 18.07 -9.64 -3.85
C TYR A 232 17.43 -11.04 -4.02
N LEU A 233 16.89 -11.63 -2.95
CA LEU A 233 16.21 -12.94 -2.98
C LEU A 233 14.69 -12.83 -3.19
N TRP A 234 14.12 -11.62 -3.07
CA TRP A 234 12.68 -11.45 -3.08
C TRP A 234 12.01 -12.02 -4.34
N PRO A 235 12.50 -11.76 -5.57
CA PRO A 235 11.90 -12.30 -6.79
C PRO A 235 11.83 -13.82 -6.81
N GLN A 236 12.90 -14.50 -6.38
CA GLN A 236 12.96 -15.96 -6.37
C GLN A 236 12.01 -16.53 -5.33
N ARG A 237 11.87 -15.86 -4.18
CA ARG A 237 10.94 -16.30 -3.13
C ARG A 237 9.50 -16.26 -3.59
N VAL A 238 9.07 -15.21 -4.28
CA VAL A 238 7.65 -15.00 -4.60
C VAL A 238 7.26 -15.43 -6.01
N CYS A 239 8.21 -15.90 -6.83
CA CYS A 239 7.93 -16.25 -8.23
C CYS A 239 6.77 -17.25 -8.41
N HIS A 240 6.58 -18.16 -7.45
CA HIS A 240 5.49 -19.14 -7.44
C HIS A 240 4.09 -18.54 -7.24
N LEU A 241 4.01 -17.30 -6.73
CA LEU A 241 2.76 -16.53 -6.57
C LEU A 241 2.32 -15.86 -7.87
N PHE A 242 3.17 -15.81 -8.90
CA PHE A 242 2.78 -15.33 -10.23
C PHE A 242 2.30 -16.52 -11.07
N GLN A 243 1.00 -16.57 -11.30
CA GLN A 243 0.28 -17.67 -11.94
C GLN A 243 -0.61 -17.15 -13.07
N GLY A 244 -1.30 -18.04 -13.79
CA GLY A 244 -2.25 -17.66 -14.85
C GLY A 244 -1.63 -16.71 -15.87
N ASP A 245 -2.22 -15.53 -16.01
CA ASP A 245 -1.77 -14.47 -16.93
C ASP A 245 -0.38 -13.92 -16.55
N PHE A 246 0.01 -14.00 -15.27
CA PHE A 246 1.31 -13.58 -14.76
C PHE A 246 2.38 -14.69 -14.81
N LYS A 247 2.10 -15.85 -15.41
CA LYS A 247 3.07 -16.96 -15.52
C LYS A 247 4.39 -16.57 -16.19
N GLN A 248 4.39 -15.56 -17.05
CA GLN A 248 5.62 -15.06 -17.68
C GLN A 248 6.54 -14.38 -16.67
N VAL A 249 6.00 -13.70 -15.65
CA VAL A 249 6.79 -13.12 -14.55
C VAL A 249 7.47 -14.23 -13.76
N ASN A 250 6.76 -15.33 -13.48
CA ASN A 250 7.32 -16.52 -12.82
C ASN A 250 8.52 -17.09 -13.60
N ALA A 251 8.35 -17.31 -14.91
CA ALA A 251 9.43 -17.78 -15.79
C ALA A 251 10.60 -16.80 -15.83
N PHE A 252 10.32 -15.50 -15.89
CA PHE A 252 11.31 -14.43 -15.88
C PHE A 252 12.13 -14.43 -14.58
N CYS A 253 11.48 -14.53 -13.42
CA CYS A 253 12.14 -14.61 -12.12
C CYS A 253 13.07 -15.84 -12.01
N LYS A 254 12.61 -16.99 -12.51
CA LYS A 254 13.39 -18.25 -12.48
C LYS A 254 14.59 -18.24 -13.43
N THR A 255 14.47 -17.58 -14.58
CA THR A 255 15.49 -17.61 -15.63
C THR A 255 16.53 -16.49 -15.47
N HIS A 256 16.07 -15.28 -15.12
CA HIS A 256 16.92 -14.09 -15.14
C HIS A 256 17.46 -13.68 -13.78
N HIS A 257 16.86 -14.15 -12.69
CA HIS A 257 17.15 -13.62 -11.35
C HIS A 257 17.11 -12.08 -11.32
N PRO A 258 15.98 -11.48 -11.74
CA PRO A 258 15.85 -10.02 -11.81
C PRO A 258 15.95 -9.39 -10.42
N THR A 259 16.08 -8.06 -10.37
CA THR A 259 15.87 -7.31 -9.13
C THR A 259 14.38 -7.23 -8.77
N TRP A 260 14.05 -6.89 -7.53
CA TRP A 260 12.67 -6.65 -7.14
C TRP A 260 11.97 -5.57 -7.99
N PRO A 261 12.58 -4.40 -8.24
CA PRO A 261 11.96 -3.38 -9.09
C PRO A 261 11.68 -3.87 -10.52
N MET A 262 12.54 -4.71 -11.11
CA MET A 262 12.29 -5.32 -12.42
C MET A 262 11.14 -6.34 -12.39
N THR A 263 10.98 -7.07 -11.28
CA THR A 263 9.84 -7.98 -11.09
C THR A 263 8.54 -7.19 -11.02
N ILE A 264 8.55 -6.07 -10.29
CA ILE A 264 7.42 -5.14 -10.23
C ILE A 264 7.10 -4.55 -11.60
N GLU A 265 8.11 -4.10 -12.34
CA GLU A 265 7.91 -3.64 -13.71
C GLU A 265 7.24 -4.70 -14.58
N ALA A 266 7.68 -5.96 -14.50
CA ALA A 266 7.08 -7.05 -15.28
C ALA A 266 5.58 -7.21 -14.99
N VAL A 267 5.18 -7.12 -13.71
CA VAL A 267 3.77 -7.16 -13.29
C VAL A 267 3.00 -5.96 -13.85
N LEU A 268 3.53 -4.75 -13.67
CA LEU A 268 2.90 -3.51 -14.16
C LEU A 268 2.80 -3.49 -15.68
N GLN A 269 3.79 -4.02 -16.40
CA GLN A 269 3.78 -4.15 -17.85
C GLN A 269 2.65 -5.07 -18.32
N ILE A 270 2.45 -6.22 -17.67
CA ILE A 270 1.34 -7.14 -18.01
C ILE A 270 -0.02 -6.48 -17.73
N LEU A 271 -0.15 -5.79 -16.59
CA LEU A 271 -1.37 -5.02 -16.29
C LEU A 271 -1.60 -3.91 -17.32
N SER A 272 -0.56 -3.20 -17.74
CA SER A 272 -0.66 -2.12 -18.74
C SER A 272 -1.07 -2.67 -20.11
N LEU A 273 -0.41 -3.73 -20.59
CA LEU A 273 -0.71 -4.35 -21.88
C LEU A 273 -2.09 -5.01 -21.93
N SER A 274 -2.63 -5.41 -20.77
CA SER A 274 -4.00 -5.93 -20.64
C SER A 274 -5.03 -4.84 -20.34
N ASN A 275 -4.61 -3.58 -20.23
CA ASN A 275 -5.45 -2.41 -19.95
C ASN A 275 -6.13 -2.44 -18.57
N ASN A 276 -5.52 -3.17 -17.64
CA ASN A 276 -5.96 -3.28 -16.26
C ASN A 276 -5.05 -2.50 -15.28
N LEU A 277 -3.96 -1.91 -15.77
CA LEU A 277 -3.20 -0.93 -15.01
C LEU A 277 -3.98 0.38 -14.97
N ARG A 278 -4.85 0.52 -13.97
CA ARG A 278 -5.59 1.76 -13.72
C ARG A 278 -4.64 2.81 -13.15
N SER A 279 -4.85 4.08 -13.50
CA SER A 279 -4.18 5.14 -12.74
C SER A 279 -4.70 5.14 -11.30
N PRO A 280 -3.92 5.63 -10.32
CA PRO A 280 -4.37 5.70 -8.93
C PRO A 280 -5.70 6.43 -8.79
N VAL A 281 -5.91 7.51 -9.57
CA VAL A 281 -7.18 8.23 -9.66
C VAL A 281 -8.30 7.35 -10.22
N ASP A 282 -8.10 6.64 -11.34
CA ASP A 282 -9.15 5.78 -11.91
C ASP A 282 -9.54 4.63 -10.96
N ALA A 283 -8.54 4.04 -10.28
CA ALA A 283 -8.77 3.03 -9.27
C ALA A 283 -9.56 3.61 -8.08
N PHE A 284 -9.29 4.86 -7.71
CA PHE A 284 -10.03 5.56 -6.66
C PHE A 284 -11.47 5.90 -7.09
N VAL A 285 -11.67 6.39 -8.31
CA VAL A 285 -13.00 6.68 -8.90
C VAL A 285 -13.87 5.42 -8.95
N ALA A 286 -13.28 4.23 -9.10
CA ALA A 286 -14.03 2.98 -9.12
C ALA A 286 -14.84 2.72 -7.82
N PHE A 287 -14.46 3.34 -6.68
CA PHE A 287 -15.22 3.25 -5.42
C PHE A 287 -16.62 3.88 -5.52
N ARG A 288 -16.91 4.68 -6.55
CA ARG A 288 -18.28 5.13 -6.86
C ARG A 288 -19.25 3.97 -7.11
N SER A 289 -18.74 2.77 -7.42
CA SER A 289 -19.56 1.56 -7.60
C SER A 289 -20.13 1.02 -6.27
N GLY A 290 -19.60 1.48 -5.13
CA GLY A 290 -20.06 1.09 -3.80
C GLY A 290 -19.31 -0.09 -3.17
N PRO A 291 -19.80 -0.60 -2.04
CA PRO A 291 -19.19 -1.71 -1.30
C PRO A 291 -19.27 -3.05 -2.05
N LEU A 292 -18.34 -3.95 -1.76
CA LEU A 292 -18.36 -5.32 -2.27
C LEU A 292 -19.50 -6.14 -1.63
N PRO A 293 -19.96 -7.24 -2.25
CA PRO A 293 -20.93 -8.14 -1.63
C PRO A 293 -20.41 -8.64 -0.27
N ASN A 294 -21.21 -8.45 0.78
CA ASN A 294 -20.91 -8.79 2.18
C ASN A 294 -19.86 -7.90 2.89
N GLU A 295 -19.43 -6.81 2.28
CA GLU A 295 -18.56 -5.84 2.93
C GLU A 295 -19.37 -4.89 3.82
N SER A 296 -18.97 -4.71 5.08
CA SER A 296 -19.62 -3.72 5.94
C SER A 296 -19.27 -2.30 5.51
N THR A 297 -20.13 -1.31 5.80
CA THR A 297 -19.84 0.11 5.49
C THR A 297 -18.52 0.58 6.10
N ALA A 298 -18.18 0.12 7.31
CA ALA A 298 -16.90 0.46 7.95
C ALA A 298 -15.70 -0.15 7.20
N GLN A 299 -15.81 -1.40 6.75
CA GLN A 299 -14.77 -2.07 5.94
C GLN A 299 -14.58 -1.36 4.59
N PHE A 300 -15.69 -1.04 3.91
CA PHE A 300 -15.70 -0.30 2.65
C PHE A 300 -15.00 1.06 2.79
N LEU A 301 -15.40 1.85 3.79
CA LEU A 301 -14.83 3.18 4.02
C LEU A 301 -13.35 3.12 4.42
N ARG A 302 -12.94 2.11 5.19
CA ARG A 302 -11.52 1.88 5.51
C ARG A 302 -10.73 1.56 4.24
N ARG A 303 -11.26 0.74 3.33
CA ARG A 303 -10.64 0.43 2.04
C ARG A 303 -10.58 1.66 1.14
N PHE A 304 -11.61 2.50 1.17
CA PHE A 304 -11.69 3.76 0.42
C PHE A 304 -10.68 4.81 0.92
N GLU A 305 -10.58 5.01 2.23
CA GLU A 305 -9.56 5.87 2.86
C GLU A 305 -8.14 5.38 2.53
N GLN A 306 -7.91 4.07 2.65
CA GLN A 306 -6.62 3.50 2.27
C GLN A 306 -6.28 3.78 0.81
N ALA A 307 -7.23 3.63 -0.11
CA ALA A 307 -7.02 3.95 -1.52
C ALA A 307 -6.68 5.43 -1.74
N PHE A 308 -7.31 6.35 -0.98
CA PHE A 308 -6.97 7.77 -1.02
C PHE A 308 -5.52 8.03 -0.62
N HIS A 309 -5.06 7.41 0.48
CA HIS A 309 -3.69 7.55 0.95
C HIS A 309 -2.65 6.81 0.08
N ARG A 310 -3.07 5.97 -0.86
CA ARG A 310 -2.19 5.36 -1.87
C ARG A 310 -1.96 6.27 -3.07
N MET A 311 -2.85 7.20 -3.35
CA MET A 311 -2.62 8.11 -4.49
C MET A 311 -1.42 9.02 -4.22
N PRO A 312 -0.60 9.37 -5.23
CA PRO A 312 0.41 10.41 -5.09
C PRO A 312 -0.21 11.73 -4.61
N SER A 313 0.47 12.47 -3.72
CA SER A 313 -0.08 13.71 -3.14
C SER A 313 -0.52 14.75 -4.19
N ARG A 314 0.14 14.78 -5.35
CA ARG A 314 -0.22 15.63 -6.49
C ARG A 314 -1.58 15.26 -7.11
N GLU A 315 -1.94 13.98 -7.11
CA GLU A 315 -3.20 13.49 -7.68
C GLU A 315 -4.35 13.61 -6.68
N ARG A 316 -4.06 13.61 -5.37
CA ARG A 316 -5.09 13.75 -4.31
C ARG A 316 -5.85 15.07 -4.34
N ILE A 317 -5.25 16.11 -4.91
CA ILE A 317 -5.84 17.44 -5.05
C ILE A 317 -6.65 17.60 -6.36
N GLU A 318 -6.74 16.53 -7.16
CA GLU A 318 -7.55 16.57 -8.38
C GLU A 318 -9.04 16.66 -8.01
N ARG A 319 -9.77 17.51 -8.74
CA ARG A 319 -11.21 17.71 -8.54
C ARG A 319 -12.00 16.40 -8.64
N GLU A 320 -11.56 15.49 -9.49
CA GLU A 320 -12.21 14.19 -9.67
C GLU A 320 -12.16 13.34 -8.39
N VAL A 321 -11.07 13.45 -7.61
CA VAL A 321 -10.92 12.79 -6.31
C VAL A 321 -11.89 13.38 -5.30
N GLU A 322 -11.99 14.71 -5.21
CA GLU A 322 -12.95 15.38 -4.33
C GLU A 322 -14.39 15.00 -4.66
N CYS A 323 -14.79 15.08 -5.93
CA CYS A 323 -16.11 14.68 -6.38
C CYS A 323 -16.40 13.20 -6.09
N THR A 324 -15.38 12.33 -6.19
CA THR A 324 -15.51 10.92 -5.83
C THR A 324 -15.75 10.72 -4.34
N ILE A 325 -15.04 11.43 -3.47
CA ILE A 325 -15.24 11.35 -2.02
C ILE A 325 -16.66 11.77 -1.67
N GLU A 326 -17.08 12.94 -2.13
CA GLU A 326 -18.41 13.48 -1.85
C GLU A 326 -19.50 12.53 -2.33
N TYR A 327 -19.47 12.15 -3.62
CA TYR A 327 -20.46 11.24 -4.20
C TYR A 327 -20.53 9.91 -3.44
N THR A 328 -19.38 9.31 -3.13
CA THR A 328 -19.32 8.00 -2.50
C THR A 328 -19.86 8.05 -1.07
N LEU A 329 -19.52 9.08 -0.29
CA LEU A 329 -20.05 9.26 1.06
C LEU A 329 -21.56 9.52 1.05
N GLN A 330 -22.05 10.37 0.14
CA GLN A 330 -23.48 10.68 0.05
C GLN A 330 -24.31 9.47 -0.39
N THR A 331 -23.81 8.71 -1.37
CA THR A 331 -24.57 7.62 -2.01
C THR A 331 -24.47 6.32 -1.23
N HIS A 332 -23.27 5.93 -0.81
CA HIS A 332 -23.00 4.59 -0.24
C HIS A 332 -22.84 4.59 1.27
N ALA A 333 -22.73 5.77 1.90
CA ALA A 333 -22.57 5.92 3.35
C ALA A 333 -23.41 7.09 3.90
N SER A 334 -24.66 7.23 3.44
CA SER A 334 -25.52 8.39 3.73
C SER A 334 -25.68 8.71 5.23
N MET A 335 -25.78 7.69 6.10
CA MET A 335 -25.83 7.89 7.56
C MET A 335 -24.54 8.48 8.13
N VAL A 336 -23.39 8.08 7.58
CA VAL A 336 -22.08 8.61 7.95
C VAL A 336 -21.95 10.05 7.44
N TRP A 337 -22.35 10.31 6.20
CA TRP A 337 -22.39 11.66 5.63
C TRP A 337 -23.24 12.63 6.48
N ASN A 338 -24.45 12.23 6.85
CA ASN A 338 -25.32 13.05 7.70
C ASN A 338 -24.67 13.34 9.07
N SER A 339 -23.97 12.36 9.65
CA SER A 339 -23.24 12.56 10.90
C SER A 339 -22.08 13.54 10.74
N LEU A 340 -21.33 13.45 9.63
CA LEU A 340 -20.26 14.38 9.31
C LEU A 340 -20.78 15.81 9.15
N VAL A 341 -21.91 16.00 8.47
CA VAL A 341 -22.57 17.30 8.30
C VAL A 341 -23.02 17.86 9.66
N GLN A 342 -23.69 17.05 10.49
CA GLN A 342 -24.15 17.47 11.82
C GLN A 342 -23.00 17.88 12.75
N GLN A 343 -21.84 17.23 12.63
CA GLN A 343 -20.66 17.52 13.43
C GLN A 343 -19.76 18.62 12.83
N ASN A 344 -20.18 19.25 11.72
CA ASN A 344 -19.38 20.22 10.96
C ASN A 344 -18.00 19.67 10.51
N ASN A 345 -17.94 18.36 10.23
CA ASN A 345 -16.75 17.62 9.80
C ASN A 345 -16.84 17.17 8.32
N ALA A 346 -17.86 17.64 7.58
CA ALA A 346 -18.03 17.29 6.17
C ALA A 346 -16.95 17.93 5.25
N PHE A 347 -16.30 19.00 5.70
CA PHE A 347 -15.27 19.70 4.94
C PHE A 347 -14.02 19.97 5.79
N PRO A 348 -12.82 19.91 5.17
CA PRO A 348 -12.56 19.50 3.79
C PRO A 348 -12.79 18.00 3.56
N LEU A 349 -13.12 17.61 2.32
CA LEU A 349 -13.60 16.25 2.00
C LEU A 349 -12.59 15.15 2.35
N HIS A 350 -11.29 15.41 2.19
CA HIS A 350 -10.27 14.44 2.58
C HIS A 350 -10.26 14.17 4.10
N ASN A 351 -10.49 15.19 4.93
CA ASN A 351 -10.65 15.00 6.38
C ASN A 351 -11.93 14.23 6.71
N ALA A 352 -13.02 14.54 5.99
CA ALA A 352 -14.28 13.82 6.12
C ALA A 352 -14.08 12.32 5.85
N LEU A 353 -13.34 11.96 4.79
CA LEU A 353 -13.00 10.57 4.47
C LEU A 353 -12.18 9.90 5.58
N SER A 354 -11.15 10.56 6.13
CA SER A 354 -10.31 10.01 7.21
C SER A 354 -11.09 9.71 8.50
N ILE A 355 -12.19 10.41 8.75
CA ILE A 355 -13.03 10.21 9.94
C ILE A 355 -14.22 9.27 9.65
N ALA A 356 -14.65 9.17 8.39
CA ALA A 356 -15.85 8.46 7.96
C ALA A 356 -15.89 7.00 8.44
N TRP A 357 -14.79 6.26 8.28
CA TRP A 357 -14.75 4.85 8.68
C TRP A 357 -14.89 4.67 10.20
N THR A 358 -14.35 5.59 11.01
CA THR A 358 -14.47 5.56 12.47
C THR A 358 -15.91 5.83 12.90
N ILE A 359 -16.61 6.76 12.23
CA ILE A 359 -18.04 6.99 12.46
C ILE A 359 -18.86 5.74 12.11
N ALA A 360 -18.57 5.12 10.95
CA ALA A 360 -19.25 3.91 10.53
C ALA A 360 -19.03 2.75 11.53
N GLU A 361 -17.82 2.58 12.05
CA GLU A 361 -17.49 1.56 13.05
C GLU A 361 -18.26 1.79 14.36
N LYS A 362 -18.33 3.05 14.83
CA LYS A 362 -19.14 3.43 16.00
C LYS A 362 -20.62 3.13 15.80
N GLN A 363 -21.18 3.46 14.64
CA GLN A 363 -22.58 3.17 14.29
C GLN A 363 -22.84 1.66 14.26
N GLN A 364 -21.95 0.90 13.61
CA GLN A 364 -22.05 -0.57 13.55
C GLN A 364 -22.01 -1.20 14.95
N ASN A 365 -21.11 -0.73 15.82
CA ASN A 365 -21.01 -1.20 17.21
C ASN A 365 -22.26 -0.86 18.03
N TRP A 366 -22.82 0.34 17.86
CA TRP A 366 -24.05 0.73 18.54
C TRP A 366 -25.25 -0.13 18.10
N MET A 367 -25.39 -0.38 16.80
CA MET A 367 -26.43 -1.28 16.27
C MET A 367 -26.27 -2.71 16.78
N ALA A 368 -25.03 -3.21 16.85
CA ALA A 368 -24.75 -4.52 17.42
C ALA A 368 -25.17 -4.60 18.90
N GLN A 369 -24.83 -3.57 19.70
CA GLN A 369 -25.23 -3.48 21.11
C GLN A 369 -26.75 -3.44 21.29
N LEU A 370 -27.47 -2.72 20.42
CA LEU A 370 -28.94 -2.71 20.45
C LEU A 370 -29.52 -4.08 20.11
N SER A 371 -28.94 -4.78 19.13
CA SER A 371 -29.38 -6.13 18.74
C SER A 371 -29.06 -7.20 19.77
N SER A 372 -28.02 -7.01 20.59
CA SER A 372 -27.62 -7.95 21.64
C SER A 372 -28.34 -7.73 22.96
N ARG A 373 -29.12 -6.66 23.11
CA ARG A 373 -29.95 -6.49 24.30
C ARG A 373 -30.91 -7.68 24.33
N PRO A 374 -30.96 -8.45 25.44
CA PRO A 374 -31.98 -9.46 25.58
C PRO A 374 -33.30 -8.77 25.30
N ILE A 375 -34.07 -9.35 24.39
CA ILE A 375 -35.46 -8.96 24.24
C ILE A 375 -36.05 -9.30 25.61
N ASP A 376 -36.10 -8.29 26.49
CA ASP A 376 -36.96 -8.28 27.67
C ASP A 376 -38.39 -8.23 27.13
N ARG A 377 -38.79 -9.30 26.43
CA ARG A 377 -40.13 -9.85 26.54
C ARG A 377 -40.20 -10.38 27.96
N GLU A 378 -40.27 -9.45 28.93
CA GLU A 378 -41.33 -9.62 29.90
C GLU A 378 -42.55 -9.87 29.05
N PHE A 379 -43.03 -11.11 29.05
CA PHE A 379 -44.34 -11.41 28.52
C PHE A 379 -45.26 -10.44 29.23
N LEU A 380 -45.62 -9.33 28.56
CA LEU A 380 -46.69 -8.47 29.03
C LEU A 380 -47.81 -9.46 29.35
N PRO A 381 -48.27 -9.53 30.61
CA PRO A 381 -49.27 -10.51 31.01
C PRO A 381 -50.36 -10.41 29.97
N MET A 382 -50.54 -11.53 29.24
CA MET A 382 -51.45 -11.63 28.12
C MET A 382 -52.75 -10.96 28.56
N TYR A 383 -53.07 -9.81 27.96
CA TYR A 383 -54.24 -9.03 28.34
C TYR A 383 -55.44 -9.94 28.19
N ARG A 384 -55.92 -10.49 29.30
CA ARG A 384 -57.18 -11.20 29.35
C ARG A 384 -58.22 -10.10 29.35
N ASP A 385 -58.86 -9.93 28.20
CA ASP A 385 -60.05 -9.14 28.08
C ASP A 385 -61.07 -9.63 29.11
N PRO A 386 -61.40 -8.84 30.16
CA PRO A 386 -62.32 -9.26 31.22
C PRO A 386 -63.74 -9.51 30.73
N LEU A 387 -64.06 -9.11 29.49
CA LEU A 387 -65.37 -9.26 28.87
C LEU A 387 -65.48 -10.49 27.95
N ARG A 388 -64.38 -11.22 27.73
CA ARG A 388 -64.39 -12.49 27.02
C ARG A 388 -64.29 -13.64 28.01
N ASP A 389 -65.46 -14.17 28.38
CA ASP A 389 -65.56 -15.44 29.09
C ASP A 389 -64.90 -16.56 28.26
N PRO A 390 -63.96 -17.34 28.80
CA PRO A 390 -63.31 -18.44 28.09
C PRO A 390 -64.22 -19.67 27.89
N ASP A 391 -65.47 -19.64 28.36
CA ASP A 391 -66.35 -20.81 28.41
C ASP A 391 -67.30 -20.99 27.21
N THR A 392 -67.12 -20.25 26.11
CA THR A 392 -67.81 -20.56 24.84
C THR A 392 -66.89 -21.28 23.87
N HIS A 393 -66.46 -22.49 24.25
CA HIS A 393 -66.08 -23.50 23.26
C HIS A 393 -67.37 -24.03 22.59
N PRO A 394 -67.63 -23.77 21.30
CA PRO A 394 -68.64 -24.51 20.58
C PRO A 394 -68.20 -25.99 20.49
N PRO A 395 -69.14 -26.94 20.65
CA PRO A 395 -68.83 -28.36 20.60
C PRO A 395 -68.29 -28.76 19.22
N PRO A 396 -67.51 -29.85 19.14
CA PRO A 396 -66.92 -30.31 17.90
C PRO A 396 -68.04 -30.76 16.95
N ASN A 397 -68.18 -30.05 15.84
CA ASN A 397 -69.12 -30.41 14.80
C ASN A 397 -68.65 -31.71 14.14
N SER A 398 -69.20 -32.82 14.62
CA SER A 398 -69.13 -34.11 13.97
C SER A 398 -69.95 -34.10 12.69
N LYS A 399 -69.28 -34.35 11.57
CA LYS A 399 -69.75 -35.07 10.36
C LYS A 399 -71.02 -34.55 9.67
N PHE A 400 -70.86 -34.13 8.41
CA PHE A 400 -71.73 -34.60 7.34
C PHE A 400 -70.91 -34.94 6.08
N TYR A 401 -71.24 -36.11 5.53
CA TYR A 401 -70.77 -36.69 4.28
C TYR A 401 -71.15 -35.85 3.06
N ALA A 402 -70.27 -35.77 2.06
CA ALA A 402 -70.48 -36.24 0.68
C ALA A 402 -69.16 -36.17 -0.08
#